data_AF-A0A6P0M018-F1
#
_entry.id   AF-A0A6P0M018-F1
#
_cell.length_a   1.000
_cell.length_b   1.000
_cell.length_c   1.000
_cell.angle_alpha   90.00
_cell.angle_beta   90.00
_cell.angle_gamma   90.00
#
_symmetry.space_group_name_H-M   'P 1'
#
loop_
_entity.id
_entity.type
_entity.pdbx_description
1 polymer ?
#
loop_
_entity_poly.entity_id
_entity_poly.type
_entity_poly.pdbx_seq_one_letter_code
_entity_poly.pdbx_strand_id
1 'polypeptide(L)'
;MNTKLLSYQRLIHLSTALGILFLGACTGKPNRLTQKSFEVKFLVGSALGQFCEQAAEQFNQQQPKLANGKGFSLSCETKSSSDVVTSLTSLAQQLKSRSLKRNRPEFPTLVSVDGEIYHRQLIDQINQIFPGKDYIGEITDAPLLAHSPMVFMTSAELADGLRQQPDLYKALVNTKTHQELDPNSPQLPIHLVHTAPTGSNSGLQTLVAQFASVSGKGPEQLTVADVQGYQTQIQAIQSKVIRYGVSTSSLAKDMVKNGSFWASIASVYESSVIAANSNQQAGQSRYEAV
;
A
#
# COMPACT_ATOMS: atom_id res chain seq x y z
N MET A 1 41.72 41.88 56.34
CA MET A 1 41.87 43.36 56.22
C MET A 1 41.94 43.71 54.74
N ASN A 2 41.37 44.82 54.24
CA ASN A 2 40.36 45.67 54.86
C ASN A 2 39.50 46.44 53.84
N THR A 3 38.23 46.61 54.20
CA THR A 3 37.31 47.74 53.92
C THR A 3 37.59 48.79 52.82
N LYS A 4 36.56 48.97 51.97
CA LYS A 4 35.85 50.23 51.61
C LYS A 4 36.65 51.49 51.21
N LEU A 5 36.22 52.08 50.08
CA LEU A 5 35.78 53.49 49.90
C LEU A 5 35.00 53.52 48.56
N LEU A 6 33.80 54.12 48.36
CA LEU A 6 33.19 55.41 48.77
C LEU A 6 33.96 56.62 48.21
N SER A 7 33.37 57.64 47.57
CA SER A 7 31.96 57.93 47.18
C SER A 7 32.00 59.02 46.04
N TYR A 8 31.06 59.93 45.71
CA TYR A 8 29.87 60.50 46.37
C TYR A 8 28.97 61.25 45.34
N GLN A 9 27.65 60.95 45.32
CA GLN A 9 26.50 61.77 44.88
C GLN A 9 26.48 62.56 43.54
N ARG A 10 25.32 62.49 42.86
CA ARG A 10 24.29 63.58 42.89
C ARG A 10 22.87 63.04 42.69
N LEU A 11 21.89 63.71 43.30
CA LEU A 11 20.46 63.39 43.22
C LEU A 11 19.83 64.01 41.97
N ILE A 12 18.71 63.44 41.53
CA ILE A 12 17.44 64.16 41.32
C ILE A 12 16.29 63.16 41.51
N HIS A 13 15.21 63.58 42.18
CA HIS A 13 13.99 62.79 42.30
C HIS A 13 13.10 62.95 41.07
N LEU A 14 12.37 61.90 40.70
CA LEU A 14 10.97 62.07 40.33
C LEU A 14 10.15 60.84 40.75
N SER A 15 9.04 61.08 41.44
CA SER A 15 8.16 60.03 41.96
C SER A 15 6.95 59.87 41.05
N THR A 16 6.80 58.71 40.41
CA THR A 16 5.58 58.32 39.70
C THR A 16 5.12 56.94 40.13
N ALA A 17 4.22 56.91 41.12
CA ALA A 17 3.45 55.72 41.42
C ALA A 17 2.37 55.52 40.35
N LEU A 18 2.38 54.38 39.67
CA LEU A 18 1.29 53.95 38.81
C LEU A 18 0.89 52.52 39.20
N GLY A 19 -0.37 52.33 39.58
CA GLY A 19 -0.83 51.09 40.22
C GLY A 19 -0.91 49.91 39.25
N ILE A 20 -0.44 48.74 39.71
CA ILE A 20 -0.63 47.48 38.98
C ILE A 20 -2.10 47.07 39.11
N LEU A 21 -2.90 47.38 38.09
CA LEU A 21 -4.27 46.90 37.96
C LEU A 21 -4.27 45.40 37.64
N PHE A 22 -4.44 44.57 38.67
CA PHE A 22 -4.75 43.15 38.52
C PHE A 22 -6.13 42.94 37.89
N LEU A 23 -6.20 43.00 36.56
CA LEU A 23 -7.35 42.50 35.82
C LEU A 23 -7.34 40.96 35.89
N GLY A 24 -8.18 40.42 36.78
CA GLY A 24 -8.41 38.98 36.90
C GLY A 24 -9.08 38.43 35.64
N ALA A 25 -8.27 37.98 34.67
CA ALA A 25 -8.75 37.31 33.47
C ALA A 25 -9.54 36.05 33.87
N CYS A 26 -10.84 36.05 33.58
CA CYS A 26 -11.73 34.96 33.97
C CYS A 26 -11.25 33.64 33.40
N THR A 27 -11.22 32.59 34.22
CA THR A 27 -10.96 31.20 33.81
C THR A 27 -12.17 30.60 33.09
N GLY A 28 -12.62 31.28 32.03
CA GLY A 28 -13.55 30.75 31.05
C GLY A 28 -12.92 29.52 30.40
N LYS A 29 -13.28 28.34 30.88
CA LYS A 29 -12.97 27.06 30.22
C LYS A 29 -13.30 27.23 28.74
N PRO A 30 -12.37 26.97 27.79
CA PRO A 30 -12.69 27.08 26.38
C PRO A 30 -13.84 26.11 26.13
N ASN A 31 -15.03 26.65 25.85
CA ASN A 31 -16.22 25.86 25.66
C ASN A 31 -16.11 25.21 24.27
N ARG A 32 -15.29 24.16 24.20
CA ARG A 32 -15.26 23.19 23.09
C ARG A 32 -16.64 22.54 23.07
N LEU A 33 -17.58 23.26 22.44
CA LEU A 33 -18.63 22.65 21.66
C LEU A 33 -17.95 21.57 20.84
N THR A 34 -18.16 20.32 21.25
CA THR A 34 -17.78 19.14 20.49
C THR A 34 -18.75 19.03 19.32
N GLN A 35 -18.62 19.99 18.38
CA GLN A 35 -19.05 19.83 17.00
C GLN A 35 -18.48 18.49 16.56
N LYS A 36 -19.36 17.47 16.51
CA LYS A 36 -18.96 16.11 16.19
C LYS A 36 -18.31 16.13 14.81
N SER A 37 -16.98 16.03 14.78
CA SER A 37 -16.27 15.69 13.57
C SER A 37 -16.87 14.38 13.06
N PHE A 38 -17.05 14.28 11.75
CA PHE A 38 -17.39 12.99 11.15
C PHE A 38 -16.14 12.38 10.54
N GLU A 39 -16.11 11.07 10.56
CA GLU A 39 -15.03 10.26 10.01
C GLU A 39 -15.32 10.00 8.54
N VAL A 40 -14.35 10.33 7.68
CA VAL A 40 -14.27 9.85 6.30
C VAL A 40 -13.44 8.59 6.35
N LYS A 41 -14.10 7.43 6.29
CA LYS A 41 -13.43 6.13 6.37
C LYS A 41 -13.00 5.68 4.97
N PHE A 42 -11.71 5.47 4.77
CA PHE A 42 -11.13 5.02 3.50
C PHE A 42 -10.71 3.54 3.60
N LEU A 43 -11.42 2.67 2.90
CA LEU A 43 -11.09 1.25 2.80
C LEU A 43 -10.19 1.04 1.57
N VAL A 44 -8.95 0.58 1.79
CA VAL A 44 -7.93 0.50 0.72
C VAL A 44 -7.34 -0.90 0.56
N GLY A 45 -7.02 -1.23 -0.71
CA GLY A 45 -6.14 -2.34 -1.07
C GLY A 45 -4.73 -2.19 -0.49
N SER A 46 -4.08 -3.33 -0.24
CA SER A 46 -2.87 -3.39 0.58
C SER A 46 -1.63 -2.74 -0.04
N ALA A 47 -1.63 -2.45 -1.34
CA ALA A 47 -0.56 -1.67 -1.97
C ALA A 47 -0.61 -0.19 -1.54
N LEU A 48 -1.81 0.35 -1.30
CA LEU A 48 -2.03 1.75 -0.92
C LEU A 48 -2.04 2.00 0.59
N GLY A 49 -1.96 0.96 1.44
CA GLY A 49 -2.08 1.09 2.90
C GLY A 49 -1.18 2.16 3.52
N GLN A 50 0.14 2.06 3.31
CA GLN A 50 1.11 3.02 3.84
C GLN A 50 0.90 4.45 3.29
N PHE A 51 0.51 4.58 2.02
CA PHE A 51 0.16 5.87 1.42
C PHE A 51 -1.09 6.46 2.09
N CYS A 52 -2.13 5.65 2.30
CA CYS A 52 -3.36 6.06 2.97
C CYS A 52 -3.07 6.55 4.39
N GLU A 53 -2.33 5.76 5.17
CA GLU A 53 -1.96 6.09 6.56
C GLU A 53 -1.20 7.43 6.64
N GLN A 54 -0.18 7.63 5.79
CA GLN A 54 0.59 8.88 5.73
C GLN A 54 -0.25 10.07 5.24
N ALA A 55 -1.10 9.88 4.22
CA ALA A 55 -1.99 10.91 3.71
C ALA A 55 -3.05 11.31 4.75
N ALA A 56 -3.60 10.34 5.49
CA ALA A 56 -4.56 10.58 6.57
C ALA A 56 -3.92 11.35 7.72
N GLU A 57 -2.68 11.02 8.12
CA GLU A 57 -1.96 11.78 9.14
C GLU A 57 -1.76 13.24 8.70
N GLN A 58 -1.16 13.46 7.53
CA GLN A 58 -0.87 14.80 6.99
C GLN A 58 -2.15 15.63 6.77
N PHE A 59 -3.23 15.00 6.32
CA PHE A 59 -4.53 15.64 6.12
C PHE A 59 -5.19 16.03 7.44
N ASN A 60 -5.17 15.14 8.45
CA ASN A 60 -5.76 15.40 9.75
C ASN A 60 -5.04 16.51 10.53
N GLN A 61 -3.72 16.66 10.35
CA GLN A 61 -2.94 17.76 10.92
C GLN A 61 -3.46 19.14 10.48
N GLN A 62 -4.08 19.25 9.30
CA GLN A 62 -4.67 20.49 8.77
C GLN A 62 -6.01 20.87 9.46
N GLN A 63 -6.55 20.02 10.32
CA GLN A 63 -7.86 20.17 10.99
C GLN A 63 -9.00 20.51 9.99
N PRO A 64 -9.22 19.67 8.96
CA PRO A 64 -10.04 19.99 7.80
C PRO A 64 -11.52 20.18 8.17
N LYS A 65 -12.18 21.11 7.47
CA LYS A 65 -13.55 21.56 7.75
C LYS A 65 -14.36 21.64 6.45
N LEU A 66 -15.64 21.29 6.53
CA LEU A 66 -16.62 21.61 5.50
C LEU A 66 -16.86 23.12 5.43
N ALA A 67 -17.46 23.58 4.32
CA ALA A 67 -17.82 25.00 4.13
C ALA A 67 -18.74 25.58 5.23
N ASN A 68 -19.46 24.74 5.98
CA ASN A 68 -20.27 25.14 7.15
C ASN A 68 -19.48 25.16 8.48
N GLY A 69 -18.14 25.09 8.42
CA GLY A 69 -17.24 25.10 9.57
C GLY A 69 -17.11 23.77 10.33
N LYS A 70 -17.96 22.77 10.05
CA LYS A 70 -17.91 21.46 10.72
C LYS A 70 -16.62 20.72 10.35
N GLY A 71 -15.82 20.38 11.36
CA GLY A 71 -14.61 19.56 11.19
C GLY A 71 -14.90 18.13 10.71
N PHE A 72 -13.89 17.51 10.13
CA PHE A 72 -13.88 16.08 9.79
C PHE A 72 -12.46 15.51 9.87
N SER A 73 -12.33 14.19 9.71
CA SER A 73 -11.03 13.51 9.72
C SER A 73 -11.05 12.31 8.78
N LEU A 74 -9.92 12.04 8.11
CA LEU A 74 -9.70 10.84 7.30
C LEU A 74 -9.18 9.71 8.19
N SER A 75 -9.70 8.49 8.02
CA SER A 75 -9.15 7.26 8.60
C SER A 75 -8.95 6.22 7.51
N CYS A 76 -8.01 5.30 7.72
CA CYS A 76 -7.68 4.25 6.76
C CYS A 76 -7.92 2.87 7.37
N GLU A 77 -8.58 1.99 6.61
CA GLU A 77 -8.64 0.55 6.87
C GLU A 77 -7.99 -0.17 5.70
N THR A 78 -6.82 -0.76 5.94
CA THR A 78 -6.05 -1.50 4.92
C THR A 78 -6.48 -2.98 4.91
N LYS A 79 -6.77 -3.53 3.73
CA LYS A 79 -7.11 -4.95 3.52
C LYS A 79 -6.45 -5.50 2.24
N SER A 80 -6.51 -6.82 2.00
CA SER A 80 -6.31 -7.32 0.63
C SER A 80 -7.47 -6.85 -0.25
N SER A 81 -7.26 -6.67 -1.56
CA SER A 81 -8.35 -6.25 -2.44
C SER A 81 -9.49 -7.28 -2.54
N SER A 82 -9.18 -8.57 -2.37
CA SER A 82 -10.18 -9.63 -2.24
C SER A 82 -11.05 -9.44 -0.99
N ASP A 83 -10.44 -9.06 0.14
CA ASP A 83 -11.14 -8.77 1.38
C ASP A 83 -11.91 -7.43 1.33
N VAL A 84 -11.45 -6.43 0.55
CA VAL A 84 -12.22 -5.21 0.29
C VAL A 84 -13.53 -5.56 -0.42
N VAL A 85 -13.46 -6.31 -1.52
CA VAL A 85 -14.65 -6.79 -2.25
C VAL A 85 -15.55 -7.61 -1.33
N THR A 86 -15.00 -8.61 -0.64
CA THR A 86 -15.76 -9.49 0.27
C THR A 86 -16.44 -8.71 1.40
N SER A 87 -15.76 -7.70 1.98
CA SER A 87 -16.34 -6.84 3.03
C SER A 87 -17.51 -6.02 2.50
N LEU A 88 -17.36 -5.38 1.34
CA LEU A 88 -18.40 -4.55 0.73
C LEU A 88 -19.61 -5.37 0.28
N THR A 89 -19.38 -6.52 -0.35
CA THR A 89 -20.41 -7.49 -0.73
C THR A 89 -21.18 -7.99 0.51
N SER A 90 -20.49 -8.28 1.62
CA SER A 90 -21.15 -8.65 2.89
C SER A 90 -22.00 -7.51 3.47
N LEU A 91 -21.49 -6.28 3.51
CA LEU A 91 -22.25 -5.11 3.97
C LEU A 91 -23.47 -4.84 3.08
N ALA A 92 -23.36 -5.04 1.77
CA ALA A 92 -24.46 -4.93 0.82
C ALA A 92 -25.53 -6.03 1.00
N GLN A 93 -25.13 -7.27 1.29
CA GLN A 93 -26.07 -8.35 1.66
C GLN A 93 -26.81 -8.01 2.96
N GLN A 94 -26.11 -7.53 3.99
CA GLN A 94 -26.70 -7.10 5.26
C GLN A 94 -27.64 -5.88 5.09
N LEU A 95 -27.38 -5.03 4.10
CA LEU A 95 -28.27 -3.93 3.74
C LEU A 95 -29.53 -4.41 3.03
N LYS A 96 -29.41 -5.42 2.15
CA LYS A 96 -30.53 -6.05 1.43
C LYS A 96 -31.45 -6.82 2.38
N SER A 97 -30.88 -7.55 3.35
CA SER A 97 -31.64 -8.25 4.41
C SER A 97 -32.23 -7.31 5.47
N ARG A 98 -31.82 -6.03 5.48
CA ARG A 98 -32.14 -5.00 6.49
C ARG A 98 -31.56 -5.26 7.88
N SER A 99 -30.60 -6.19 8.03
CA SER A 99 -29.86 -6.37 9.30
C SER A 99 -28.92 -5.18 9.57
N LEU A 100 -28.48 -4.48 8.52
CA LEU A 100 -27.73 -3.23 8.60
C LEU A 100 -28.52 -2.07 7.96
N LYS A 101 -28.31 -0.84 8.45
CA LYS A 101 -28.96 0.38 7.97
C LYS A 101 -28.00 1.22 7.12
N ARG A 102 -28.53 2.03 6.18
CA ARG A 102 -27.75 2.80 5.18
C ARG A 102 -26.71 3.77 5.76
N ASN A 103 -26.91 4.29 6.97
CA ASN A 103 -26.07 5.34 7.56
C ASN A 103 -25.34 4.77 8.78
N ARG A 104 -24.40 3.84 8.54
CA ARG A 104 -23.72 3.04 9.58
C ARG A 104 -22.20 3.10 9.37
N PRO A 105 -21.38 3.37 10.41
CA PRO A 105 -19.92 3.54 10.29
C PRO A 105 -19.17 2.29 9.82
N GLU A 106 -19.84 1.13 9.81
CA GLU A 106 -19.38 -0.08 9.15
C GLU A 106 -19.13 0.13 7.64
N PHE A 107 -19.94 0.96 6.97
CA PHE A 107 -19.70 1.35 5.58
C PHE A 107 -18.55 2.35 5.45
N PRO A 108 -17.58 2.13 4.54
CA PRO A 108 -16.58 3.14 4.23
C PRO A 108 -17.20 4.30 3.43
N THR A 109 -16.56 5.46 3.51
CA THR A 109 -16.88 6.67 2.74
C THR A 109 -16.13 6.70 1.40
N LEU A 110 -14.91 6.15 1.38
CA LEU A 110 -14.06 6.03 0.21
C LEU A 110 -13.59 4.58 0.08
N VAL A 111 -13.45 4.08 -1.15
CA VAL A 111 -12.97 2.73 -1.46
C VAL A 111 -11.89 2.83 -2.53
N SER A 112 -10.81 2.06 -2.39
CA SER A 112 -9.85 1.82 -3.46
C SER A 112 -9.37 0.38 -3.42
N VAL A 113 -9.16 -0.22 -4.59
CA VAL A 113 -8.68 -1.60 -4.76
C VAL A 113 -7.47 -1.62 -5.68
N ASP A 114 -6.62 -2.63 -5.48
CA ASP A 114 -5.41 -2.87 -6.27
C ASP A 114 -5.82 -3.40 -7.67
N GLY A 115 -6.08 -2.50 -8.61
CA GLY A 115 -6.30 -2.81 -10.03
C GLY A 115 -7.76 -3.11 -10.45
N GLU A 116 -8.00 -2.99 -11.75
CA GLU A 116 -9.33 -3.04 -12.38
C GLU A 116 -10.10 -4.35 -12.15
N ILE A 117 -9.39 -5.48 -12.01
CA ILE A 117 -10.00 -6.80 -11.81
C ILE A 117 -10.89 -6.82 -10.57
N TYR A 118 -10.42 -6.27 -9.45
CA TYR A 118 -11.21 -6.21 -8.21
C TYR A 118 -12.31 -5.14 -8.25
N HIS A 119 -12.14 -4.07 -9.03
CA HIS A 119 -13.19 -3.07 -9.23
C HIS A 119 -14.33 -3.66 -10.08
N ARG A 120 -14.01 -4.34 -11.18
CA ARG A 120 -14.99 -5.10 -11.99
C ARG A 120 -15.72 -6.15 -11.14
N GLN A 121 -14.98 -6.95 -10.37
CA GLN A 121 -15.55 -7.94 -9.46
C GLN A 121 -16.50 -7.32 -8.43
N LEU A 122 -16.19 -6.12 -7.90
CA LEU A 122 -17.05 -5.38 -6.99
C LEU A 122 -18.33 -4.89 -7.69
N ILE A 123 -18.23 -4.28 -8.87
CA ILE A 123 -19.38 -3.85 -9.68
C ILE A 123 -20.32 -5.04 -9.93
N ASP A 124 -19.79 -6.16 -10.40
CA ASP A 124 -20.59 -7.33 -10.76
C ASP A 124 -21.25 -7.98 -9.54
N GLN A 125 -20.56 -8.10 -8.40
CA GLN A 125 -21.15 -8.62 -7.16
C GLN A 125 -22.22 -7.69 -6.57
N ILE A 126 -21.98 -6.38 -6.57
CA ILE A 126 -22.95 -5.40 -6.05
C ILE A 126 -24.19 -5.32 -6.96
N ASN A 127 -24.03 -5.42 -8.29
CA ASN A 127 -25.15 -5.51 -9.23
C ASN A 127 -25.95 -6.82 -9.07
N GLN A 128 -25.32 -7.96 -8.76
CA GLN A 128 -26.04 -9.19 -8.40
C GLN A 128 -26.89 -9.02 -7.12
N ILE A 129 -26.41 -8.24 -6.14
CA ILE A 129 -27.16 -7.93 -4.92
C ILE A 129 -28.28 -6.92 -5.22
N PHE A 130 -28.01 -5.88 -5.99
CA PHE A 130 -28.93 -4.80 -6.31
C PHE A 130 -29.02 -4.53 -7.83
N PRO A 131 -29.75 -5.37 -8.60
CA PRO A 131 -29.79 -5.25 -10.06
C PRO A 131 -30.22 -3.87 -10.56
N GLY A 132 -29.43 -3.29 -11.47
CA GLY A 132 -29.70 -1.96 -12.02
C GLY A 132 -29.62 -0.85 -10.98
N LYS A 133 -28.71 -0.98 -10.01
CA LYS A 133 -28.33 0.10 -9.08
C LYS A 133 -26.85 0.41 -9.23
N ASP A 134 -26.58 1.58 -9.78
CA ASP A 134 -25.29 2.22 -9.73
C ASP A 134 -24.99 2.63 -8.26
N TYR A 135 -24.36 1.70 -7.54
CA TYR A 135 -23.83 1.90 -6.19
C TYR A 135 -22.30 1.93 -6.17
N ILE A 136 -21.67 1.51 -7.26
CA ILE A 136 -20.23 1.48 -7.50
C ILE A 136 -20.07 1.93 -8.95
N GLY A 137 -19.53 3.13 -9.16
CA GLY A 137 -19.35 3.69 -10.50
C GLY A 137 -18.39 2.85 -11.35
N GLU A 138 -18.47 3.02 -12.67
CA GLU A 138 -17.66 2.29 -13.63
C GLU A 138 -16.16 2.63 -13.51
N ILE A 139 -15.32 1.76 -14.07
CA ILE A 139 -13.85 1.83 -13.92
C ILE A 139 -13.28 3.11 -14.55
N THR A 140 -13.90 3.61 -15.62
CA THR A 140 -13.56 4.88 -16.28
C THR A 140 -13.74 6.11 -15.40
N ASP A 141 -14.57 6.02 -14.36
CA ASP A 141 -15.01 7.15 -13.56
C ASP A 141 -14.24 7.21 -12.22
N ALA A 142 -13.49 6.15 -11.89
CA ALA A 142 -12.63 6.10 -10.72
C ALA A 142 -11.25 6.75 -11.01
N PRO A 143 -10.81 7.73 -10.21
CA PRO A 143 -9.51 8.35 -10.41
C PRO A 143 -8.36 7.40 -10.06
N LEU A 144 -7.43 7.20 -11.00
CA LEU A 144 -6.20 6.46 -10.80
C LEU A 144 -5.31 7.18 -9.78
N LEU A 145 -5.30 6.72 -8.53
CA LEU A 145 -4.55 7.34 -7.43
C LEU A 145 -3.04 7.14 -7.54
N ALA A 146 -2.60 5.98 -8.04
CA ALA A 146 -1.21 5.64 -8.30
C ALA A 146 -1.12 4.51 -9.31
N HIS A 147 -0.04 4.48 -10.09
CA HIS A 147 0.33 3.35 -10.95
C HIS A 147 1.69 2.80 -10.53
N SER A 148 1.84 1.48 -10.54
CA SER A 148 3.13 0.81 -10.36
C SER A 148 3.08 -0.50 -11.15
N PRO A 149 3.96 -0.73 -12.14
CA PRO A 149 4.00 -1.99 -12.86
C PRO A 149 4.43 -3.15 -11.95
N MET A 150 4.01 -4.36 -12.31
CA MET A 150 4.60 -5.60 -11.78
C MET A 150 5.96 -5.83 -12.47
N VAL A 151 6.98 -6.15 -11.68
CA VAL A 151 8.37 -6.38 -12.09
C VAL A 151 8.96 -7.57 -11.34
N PHE A 152 10.08 -8.10 -11.81
CA PHE A 152 10.93 -9.00 -11.05
C PHE A 152 11.89 -8.17 -10.20
N MET A 153 11.69 -8.18 -8.89
CA MET A 153 12.67 -7.73 -7.92
C MET A 153 13.74 -8.80 -7.73
N THR A 154 15.00 -8.43 -7.88
CA THR A 154 16.15 -9.27 -7.54
C THR A 154 17.29 -8.43 -6.99
N SER A 155 18.32 -9.06 -6.45
CA SER A 155 19.55 -8.37 -6.01
C SER A 155 20.44 -8.04 -7.20
N ALA A 156 21.18 -6.93 -7.16
CA ALA A 156 22.03 -6.45 -8.26
C ALA A 156 22.96 -7.52 -8.86
N GLU A 157 23.54 -8.39 -8.01
CA GLU A 157 24.40 -9.54 -8.39
C GLU A 157 23.73 -10.53 -9.36
N LEU A 158 22.40 -10.61 -9.37
CA LEU A 158 21.60 -11.55 -10.17
C LEU A 158 20.84 -10.84 -11.31
N ALA A 159 20.79 -9.50 -11.31
CA ALA A 159 19.90 -8.72 -12.16
C ALA A 159 20.17 -8.91 -13.65
N ASP A 160 21.45 -8.94 -14.05
CA ASP A 160 21.82 -9.06 -15.45
C ASP A 160 21.54 -10.45 -16.03
N GLY A 161 21.62 -11.51 -15.22
CA GLY A 161 21.22 -12.87 -15.63
C GLY A 161 19.72 -13.01 -15.88
N LEU A 162 18.89 -12.24 -15.17
CA LEU A 162 17.46 -12.13 -15.46
C LEU A 162 17.20 -11.27 -16.70
N ARG A 163 17.89 -10.12 -16.86
CA ARG A 163 17.73 -9.19 -18.01
C ARG A 163 18.07 -9.82 -19.35
N GLN A 164 19.01 -10.76 -19.38
CA GLN A 164 19.40 -11.49 -20.58
C GLN A 164 18.30 -12.43 -21.12
N GLN A 165 17.26 -12.72 -20.34
CA GLN A 165 16.16 -13.59 -20.77
C GLN A 165 15.08 -12.78 -21.52
N PRO A 166 14.80 -13.06 -22.82
CA PRO A 166 13.71 -12.39 -23.55
C PRO A 166 12.31 -12.69 -23.00
N ASP A 167 12.19 -13.80 -22.25
CA ASP A 167 11.00 -14.18 -21.51
C ASP A 167 11.45 -15.00 -20.29
N LEU A 168 11.57 -14.33 -19.14
CA LEU A 168 12.06 -14.98 -17.92
C LEU A 168 11.14 -16.12 -17.46
N TYR A 169 9.82 -16.01 -17.61
CA TYR A 169 8.92 -17.10 -17.22
C TYR A 169 9.09 -18.35 -18.08
N LYS A 170 9.36 -18.21 -19.40
CA LYS A 170 9.75 -19.36 -20.24
C LYS A 170 11.08 -19.98 -19.81
N ALA A 171 12.10 -19.17 -19.49
CA ALA A 171 13.37 -19.68 -18.98
C ALA A 171 13.18 -20.46 -17.66
N LEU A 172 12.39 -19.88 -16.74
CA LEU A 172 12.01 -20.45 -15.44
C LEU A 172 11.15 -21.73 -15.52
N VAL A 173 10.73 -22.19 -16.70
CA VAL A 173 10.20 -23.57 -16.83
C VAL A 173 11.32 -24.58 -16.58
N ASN A 174 12.50 -24.37 -17.16
CA ASN A 174 13.55 -25.39 -17.24
C ASN A 174 14.74 -25.14 -16.30
N THR A 175 15.14 -23.89 -16.08
CA THR A 175 16.32 -23.56 -15.25
C THR A 175 16.09 -23.87 -13.77
N LYS A 176 17.15 -24.19 -13.03
CA LYS A 176 17.12 -24.50 -11.60
C LYS A 176 18.01 -23.60 -10.75
N THR A 177 19.10 -23.09 -11.34
CA THR A 177 20.05 -22.17 -10.71
C THR A 177 20.23 -20.90 -11.53
N HIS A 178 20.69 -19.82 -10.91
CA HIS A 178 21.00 -18.56 -11.62
C HIS A 178 22.15 -18.73 -12.62
N GLN A 179 23.07 -19.66 -12.37
CA GLN A 179 24.13 -20.02 -13.32
C GLN A 179 23.61 -20.64 -14.64
N GLU A 180 22.37 -21.16 -14.66
CA GLU A 180 21.70 -21.63 -15.88
C GLU A 180 20.98 -20.50 -16.64
N LEU A 181 20.85 -19.31 -16.04
CA LEU A 181 20.35 -18.09 -16.69
C LEU A 181 21.53 -17.28 -17.29
N ASP A 182 22.63 -17.15 -16.53
CA ASP A 182 23.90 -16.56 -16.98
C ASP A 182 25.07 -17.33 -16.34
N PRO A 183 26.02 -17.88 -17.11
CA PRO A 183 27.19 -18.62 -16.58
C PRO A 183 28.06 -17.86 -15.57
N ASN A 184 28.01 -16.52 -15.57
CA ASN A 184 28.73 -15.65 -14.64
C ASN A 184 27.99 -15.45 -13.30
N SER A 185 26.69 -15.74 -13.25
CA SER A 185 25.91 -15.69 -12.01
C SER A 185 26.32 -16.81 -11.03
N PRO A 186 26.17 -16.60 -9.70
CA PRO A 186 26.48 -17.62 -8.71
C PRO A 186 25.63 -18.88 -8.90
N GLN A 187 26.15 -20.02 -8.42
CA GLN A 187 25.46 -21.32 -8.40
C GLN A 187 24.37 -21.38 -7.31
N LEU A 188 23.50 -20.37 -7.29
CA LEU A 188 22.39 -20.21 -6.36
C LEU A 188 21.11 -20.86 -6.94
N PRO A 189 20.36 -21.68 -6.18
CA PRO A 189 19.05 -22.17 -6.60
C PRO A 189 18.06 -21.02 -6.83
N ILE A 190 17.18 -21.17 -7.83
CA ILE A 190 16.13 -20.19 -8.10
C ILE A 190 14.99 -20.37 -7.09
N HIS A 191 15.03 -19.60 -6.02
CA HIS A 191 13.90 -19.38 -5.14
C HIS A 191 13.08 -18.19 -5.66
N LEU A 192 11.88 -18.47 -6.16
CA LEU A 192 10.89 -17.49 -6.58
C LEU A 192 9.92 -17.20 -5.43
N VAL A 193 9.39 -15.98 -5.35
CA VAL A 193 8.25 -15.65 -4.48
C VAL A 193 7.27 -14.70 -5.18
N HIS A 194 5.99 -14.82 -4.84
CA HIS A 194 4.94 -13.83 -5.14
C HIS A 194 3.85 -13.92 -4.07
N THR A 195 2.79 -13.09 -4.13
CA THR A 195 1.66 -13.21 -3.21
C THR A 195 0.69 -14.32 -3.63
N ALA A 196 -0.19 -14.76 -2.72
CA ALA A 196 -1.15 -15.83 -3.01
C ALA A 196 -2.16 -15.41 -4.11
N PRO A 197 -2.26 -16.11 -5.27
CA PRO A 197 -3.14 -15.70 -6.37
C PRO A 197 -4.63 -15.67 -6.03
N THR A 198 -5.05 -16.40 -4.99
CA THR A 198 -6.43 -16.43 -4.49
C THR A 198 -6.80 -15.26 -3.58
N GLY A 199 -5.82 -14.50 -3.08
CA GLY A 199 -6.02 -13.44 -2.09
C GLY A 199 -5.41 -12.09 -2.45
N SER A 200 -4.64 -11.97 -3.54
CA SER A 200 -3.88 -10.75 -3.86
C SER A 200 -3.76 -10.49 -5.35
N ASN A 201 -3.95 -9.23 -5.76
CA ASN A 201 -3.86 -8.80 -7.15
C ASN A 201 -2.50 -9.10 -7.78
N SER A 202 -1.40 -8.80 -7.09
CA SER A 202 -0.05 -9.07 -7.59
C SER A 202 0.17 -10.57 -7.83
N GLY A 203 -0.42 -11.45 -7.02
CA GLY A 203 -0.34 -12.90 -7.17
C GLY A 203 -1.18 -13.42 -8.34
N LEU A 204 -2.38 -12.87 -8.52
CA LEU A 204 -3.22 -13.18 -9.67
C LEU A 204 -2.59 -12.69 -10.98
N GLN A 205 -2.08 -11.45 -11.00
CA GLN A 205 -1.33 -10.89 -12.12
C GLN A 205 -0.06 -11.71 -12.42
N THR A 206 0.66 -12.16 -11.39
CA THR A 206 1.83 -13.05 -11.54
C THR A 206 1.45 -14.35 -12.24
N LEU A 207 0.37 -15.02 -11.80
CA LEU A 207 -0.07 -16.28 -12.38
C LEU A 207 -0.59 -16.11 -13.82
N VAL A 208 -1.36 -15.04 -14.09
CA VAL A 208 -1.83 -14.70 -15.44
C VAL A 208 -0.64 -14.38 -16.37
N ALA A 209 0.35 -13.64 -15.90
CA ALA A 209 1.56 -13.33 -16.67
C ALA A 209 2.40 -14.58 -16.97
N GLN A 210 2.46 -15.56 -16.07
CA GLN A 210 3.07 -16.87 -16.35
C GLN A 210 2.33 -17.60 -17.47
N PHE A 211 0.99 -17.66 -17.44
CA PHE A 211 0.19 -18.28 -18.52
C PHE A 211 0.33 -17.54 -19.87
N ALA A 212 0.31 -16.20 -19.86
CA ALA A 212 0.53 -15.36 -21.04
C ALA A 212 1.91 -15.64 -21.67
N SER A 213 2.96 -15.64 -20.84
CA SER A 213 4.31 -16.04 -21.23
C SER A 213 4.34 -17.42 -21.89
N VAL A 214 4.01 -18.50 -21.16
CA VAL A 214 4.27 -19.86 -21.67
C VAL A 214 3.41 -20.23 -22.88
N SER A 215 2.24 -19.59 -23.04
CA SER A 215 1.39 -19.74 -24.23
C SER A 215 1.79 -18.83 -25.40
N GLY A 216 2.54 -17.75 -25.15
CA GLY A 216 2.88 -16.74 -26.15
C GLY A 216 1.70 -15.85 -26.57
N LYS A 217 0.66 -15.75 -25.72
CA LYS A 217 -0.56 -14.97 -25.97
C LYS A 217 -0.61 -13.73 -25.10
N GLY A 218 -1.32 -12.70 -25.56
CA GLY A 218 -1.74 -11.59 -24.70
C GLY A 218 -2.65 -12.09 -23.57
N PRO A 219 -2.62 -11.50 -22.35
CA PRO A 219 -3.52 -11.87 -21.25
C PRO A 219 -5.01 -11.86 -21.65
N GLU A 220 -5.40 -10.95 -22.54
CA GLU A 220 -6.75 -10.80 -23.10
C GLU A 220 -7.13 -11.88 -24.14
N GLN A 221 -6.17 -12.69 -24.58
CA GLN A 221 -6.33 -13.79 -25.54
C GLN A 221 -6.28 -15.17 -24.87
N LEU A 222 -6.04 -15.23 -23.55
CA LEU A 222 -5.98 -16.47 -22.78
C LEU A 222 -7.37 -17.13 -22.68
N THR A 223 -7.41 -18.43 -22.92
CA THR A 223 -8.62 -19.25 -22.81
C THR A 223 -8.49 -20.33 -21.74
N VAL A 224 -9.61 -20.94 -21.34
CA VAL A 224 -9.61 -22.10 -20.44
C VAL A 224 -8.80 -23.28 -21.03
N ALA A 225 -8.73 -23.40 -22.36
CA ALA A 225 -7.92 -24.41 -23.03
C ALA A 225 -6.41 -24.15 -22.87
N ASP A 226 -5.98 -22.88 -22.84
CA ASP A 226 -4.58 -22.52 -22.52
C ASP A 226 -4.26 -22.83 -21.05
N VAL A 227 -5.19 -22.50 -20.15
CA VAL A 227 -5.08 -22.81 -18.71
C VAL A 227 -4.99 -24.32 -18.45
N GLN A 228 -5.56 -25.16 -19.33
CA GLN A 228 -5.45 -26.61 -19.28
C GLN A 228 -4.17 -27.13 -19.98
N GLY A 229 -3.83 -26.60 -21.15
CA GLY A 229 -2.70 -27.07 -21.96
C GLY A 229 -1.32 -26.77 -21.39
N TYR A 230 -1.18 -25.70 -20.59
CA TYR A 230 0.11 -25.24 -20.07
C TYR A 230 0.35 -25.56 -18.57
N GLN A 231 -0.49 -26.39 -17.93
CA GLN A 231 -0.39 -26.65 -16.49
C GLN A 231 0.97 -27.20 -16.07
N THR A 232 1.60 -28.06 -16.86
CA THR A 232 2.90 -28.66 -16.54
C THR A 232 4.02 -27.61 -16.49
N GLN A 233 4.03 -26.66 -17.43
CA GLN A 233 4.99 -25.56 -17.48
C GLN A 233 4.79 -24.62 -16.30
N ILE A 234 3.53 -24.30 -15.97
CA ILE A 234 3.20 -23.48 -14.80
C ILE A 234 3.58 -24.20 -13.50
N GLN A 235 3.35 -25.50 -13.37
CA GLN A 235 3.82 -26.30 -12.23
C GLN A 235 5.35 -26.31 -12.11
N ALA A 236 6.09 -26.32 -13.23
CA ALA A 236 7.54 -26.22 -13.23
C ALA A 236 8.07 -24.85 -12.77
N ILE A 237 7.33 -23.75 -13.02
CA ILE A 237 7.61 -22.42 -12.45
C ILE A 237 7.19 -22.37 -10.97
N GLN A 238 5.96 -22.82 -10.65
CA GLN A 238 5.39 -22.79 -9.31
C GLN A 238 6.12 -23.70 -8.31
N SER A 239 6.78 -24.77 -8.75
CA SER A 239 7.65 -25.58 -7.90
C SER A 239 8.89 -24.82 -7.36
N LYS A 240 9.21 -23.66 -7.94
CA LYS A 240 10.24 -22.73 -7.44
C LYS A 240 9.70 -21.72 -6.44
N VAL A 241 8.37 -21.64 -6.27
CA VAL A 241 7.72 -20.69 -5.35
C VAL A 241 7.80 -21.24 -3.92
N ILE A 242 8.82 -20.82 -3.20
CA ILE A 242 9.10 -21.31 -1.84
C ILE A 242 8.08 -20.81 -0.79
N ARG A 243 7.36 -19.73 -1.09
CA ARG A 243 6.37 -19.10 -0.22
C ARG A 243 5.47 -18.15 -1.00
N TYR A 244 4.18 -18.16 -0.66
CA TYR A 244 3.25 -17.08 -1.00
C TYR A 244 3.29 -15.98 0.07
N GLY A 245 3.50 -14.74 -0.32
CA GLY A 245 3.42 -13.57 0.55
C GLY A 245 1.98 -13.15 0.85
N VAL A 246 1.75 -12.54 2.03
CA VAL A 246 0.44 -11.99 2.42
C VAL A 246 0.14 -10.64 1.75
N SER A 247 1.18 -9.83 1.48
CA SER A 247 1.09 -8.67 0.59
C SER A 247 2.40 -8.46 -0.15
N THR A 248 2.35 -7.70 -1.25
CA THR A 248 3.53 -7.38 -2.07
C THR A 248 4.60 -6.69 -1.22
N SER A 249 4.15 -5.72 -0.41
CA SER A 249 5.00 -4.89 0.45
C SER A 249 5.59 -5.64 1.64
N SER A 250 4.95 -6.70 2.14
CA SER A 250 5.57 -7.57 3.15
C SER A 250 6.63 -8.47 2.51
N LEU A 251 6.32 -9.03 1.33
CA LEU A 251 7.18 -9.97 0.63
C LEU A 251 8.51 -9.33 0.18
N ALA A 252 8.46 -8.10 -0.34
CA ALA A 252 9.67 -7.34 -0.66
C ALA A 252 10.52 -7.03 0.60
N LYS A 253 9.86 -6.69 1.72
CA LYS A 253 10.56 -6.45 3.01
C LYS A 253 11.20 -7.73 3.57
N ASP A 254 10.53 -8.87 3.44
CA ASP A 254 11.10 -10.18 3.80
C ASP A 254 12.28 -10.57 2.87
N MET A 255 12.21 -10.26 1.58
CA MET A 255 13.34 -10.46 0.66
C MET A 255 14.56 -9.62 1.08
N VAL A 256 14.38 -8.31 1.30
CA VAL A 256 15.45 -7.41 1.80
C VAL A 256 16.06 -7.90 3.11
N LYS A 257 15.21 -8.36 4.05
CA LYS A 257 15.61 -8.79 5.38
C LYS A 257 16.39 -10.11 5.39
N ASN A 258 16.01 -11.08 4.56
CA ASN A 258 16.56 -12.43 4.59
C ASN A 258 17.56 -12.72 3.44
N GLY A 259 17.65 -11.84 2.45
CA GLY A 259 18.63 -11.89 1.36
C GLY A 259 18.30 -12.90 0.24
N SER A 260 19.11 -12.86 -0.82
CA SER A 260 18.88 -13.60 -2.07
C SER A 260 18.85 -15.13 -1.90
N PHE A 261 19.51 -15.66 -0.87
CA PHE A 261 19.42 -17.08 -0.51
C PHE A 261 18.03 -17.49 -0.01
N TRP A 262 17.33 -16.59 0.70
CA TRP A 262 15.96 -16.85 1.11
C TRP A 262 15.02 -16.77 -0.09
N ALA A 263 14.97 -15.63 -0.78
CA ALA A 263 14.27 -15.49 -2.06
C ALA A 263 15.15 -14.71 -3.04
N SER A 264 15.36 -15.30 -4.22
CA SER A 264 16.29 -14.80 -5.24
C SER A 264 15.60 -13.98 -6.33
N ILE A 265 14.31 -14.24 -6.56
CA ILE A 265 13.44 -13.51 -7.49
C ILE A 265 12.10 -13.29 -6.78
N ALA A 266 11.58 -12.07 -6.78
CA ALA A 266 10.26 -11.76 -6.25
C ALA A 266 9.42 -11.02 -7.29
N SER A 267 8.24 -11.55 -7.65
CA SER A 267 7.29 -10.80 -8.49
C SER A 267 6.51 -9.81 -7.63
N VAL A 268 6.77 -8.53 -7.83
CA VAL A 268 6.29 -7.43 -6.97
C VAL A 268 5.99 -6.17 -7.79
N TYR A 269 5.34 -5.18 -7.17
CA TYR A 269 5.20 -3.86 -7.76
C TYR A 269 6.54 -3.11 -7.70
N GLU A 270 6.90 -2.36 -8.75
CA GLU A 270 8.12 -1.52 -8.82
C GLU A 270 8.29 -0.59 -7.60
N SER A 271 7.20 0.01 -7.12
CA SER A 271 7.15 0.78 -5.86
C SER A 271 7.71 0.04 -4.64
N SER A 272 7.62 -1.30 -4.61
CA SER A 272 8.22 -2.13 -3.56
C SER A 272 9.74 -2.24 -3.70
N VAL A 273 10.28 -2.19 -4.93
CA VAL A 273 11.72 -2.11 -5.20
C VAL A 273 12.27 -0.74 -4.82
N ILE A 274 11.54 0.33 -5.14
CA ILE A 274 11.87 1.69 -4.69
C ILE A 274 11.91 1.74 -3.16
N ALA A 275 10.87 1.24 -2.48
CA ALA A 275 10.80 1.17 -1.02
C ALA A 275 11.92 0.31 -0.41
N ALA A 276 12.27 -0.81 -1.04
CA ALA A 276 13.38 -1.68 -0.62
C ALA A 276 14.74 -0.96 -0.63
N ASN A 277 14.98 -0.09 -1.62
CA ASN A 277 16.21 0.71 -1.72
C ASN A 277 16.19 1.97 -0.84
N SER A 278 15.01 2.50 -0.48
CA SER A 278 14.84 3.84 0.12
C SER A 278 15.44 4.03 1.51
N ASN A 279 15.77 2.94 2.23
CA ASN A 279 16.32 3.00 3.59
C ASN A 279 17.59 2.13 3.75
N GLN A 280 18.29 1.82 2.66
CA GLN A 280 19.46 0.93 2.73
C GLN A 280 20.66 1.59 3.41
N GLN A 281 21.31 0.82 4.27
CA GLN A 281 22.58 1.19 4.89
C GLN A 281 23.74 0.91 3.94
N ALA A 282 24.84 1.66 4.08
CA ALA A 282 26.05 1.43 3.30
C ALA A 282 26.56 -0.02 3.51
N GLY A 283 26.79 -0.74 2.40
CA GLY A 283 27.20 -2.15 2.41
C GLY A 283 26.05 -3.17 2.33
N GLN A 284 24.78 -2.75 2.30
CA GLN A 284 23.67 -3.66 1.98
C GLN A 284 23.53 -3.89 0.47
N SER A 285 23.17 -5.11 0.06
CA SER A 285 22.93 -5.46 -1.33
C SER A 285 21.75 -4.68 -1.91
N ARG A 286 21.99 -3.94 -3.00
CA ARG A 286 20.92 -3.23 -3.73
C ARG A 286 19.97 -4.21 -4.41
N TYR A 287 18.71 -3.78 -4.53
CA TYR A 287 17.70 -4.51 -5.28
C TYR A 287 17.30 -3.75 -6.53
N GLU A 288 17.05 -4.46 -7.61
CA GLU A 288 16.77 -3.92 -8.93
C GLU A 288 15.47 -4.49 -9.47
N ALA A 289 14.82 -3.71 -10.33
CA ALA A 289 13.69 -4.16 -11.13
C ALA A 289 14.22 -4.70 -12.47
N VAL A 290 13.60 -5.78 -12.92
CA VAL A 290 13.79 -6.45 -14.22
C VAL A 290 12.43 -6.82 -14.79
#